data_AF-A0A380SB52-F1
#
_entry.id   AF-A0A380SB52-F1
#
_cell.length_a   1.000
_cell.length_b   1.000
_cell.length_c   1.000
_cell.angle_alpha   90.00
_cell.angle_beta   90.00
_cell.angle_gamma   90.00
#
_symmetry.space_group_name_H-M   'P 1'
#
loop_
_entity.id
_entity.type
_entity.pdbx_description
1 polymer ?
#
loop_
_entity_poly.entity_id
_entity_poly.type
_entity_poly.pdbx_seq_one_letter_code
_entity_poly.pdbx_strand_id
1 'polypeptide(L)'
;MIVDADDQQSVMSWYNDRDEGRQRLPVVSASGNIKNTLFELDKHYDYVIADTAGRDSQELRSGLLAANIFITPIRPSQMDLDTVSHISNVFNTALDYNETAKGYVC
;
A
#
# COMPACT_ATOMS: atom_id res chain seq x y z
N MET A 1 -1.06 -12.07 -1.84
CA MET A 1 -0.03 -11.87 -0.82
C MET A 1 -0.16 -10.47 -0.24
N ILE A 2 0.20 -10.28 1.04
CA ILE A 2 0.26 -8.96 1.67
C ILE A 2 1.73 -8.57 1.91
N VAL A 3 2.08 -7.32 1.64
CA VAL A 3 3.37 -6.69 1.94
C VAL A 3 3.12 -5.59 2.97
N ASP A 4 3.64 -5.77 4.17
CA ASP A 4 3.60 -4.78 5.25
C ASP A 4 4.80 -3.82 5.09
N ALA A 5 4.52 -2.62 4.60
CA ALA A 5 5.48 -1.56 4.35
C ALA A 5 5.17 -0.28 5.14
N ASP A 6 4.44 -0.42 6.25
CA ASP A 6 4.40 0.61 7.30
C ASP A 6 5.39 0.24 8.41
N ASP A 7 6.18 1.23 8.86
CA ASP A 7 7.10 1.09 10.00
C ASP A 7 6.40 0.59 11.27
N GLN A 8 5.10 0.83 11.42
CA GLN A 8 4.32 0.35 12.57
C GLN A 8 4.09 -1.17 12.56
N GLN A 9 4.29 -1.84 11.43
CA GLN A 9 4.17 -3.30 11.26
C GLN A 9 2.86 -3.90 11.82
N SER A 10 1.76 -3.17 11.64
CA SER A 10 0.47 -3.53 12.24
C SER A 10 -0.14 -4.78 11.59
N VAL A 11 0.04 -4.95 10.29
CA VAL A 11 -0.38 -6.15 9.55
C VAL A 11 0.42 -7.36 10.02
N MET A 12 1.72 -7.21 10.23
CA MET A 12 2.57 -8.30 10.70
C MET A 12 2.25 -8.72 12.13
N SER A 13 1.97 -7.75 13.01
CA SER A 13 1.48 -8.02 14.36
C SER A 13 0.15 -8.79 14.31
N TRP A 14 -0.81 -8.31 13.51
CA TRP A 14 -2.09 -9.01 13.30
C TRP A 14 -1.93 -10.43 12.75
N TYR A 15 -0.95 -10.64 11.85
CA TYR A 15 -0.67 -11.96 11.30
C TYR A 15 -0.11 -12.93 12.35
N ASN A 16 0.77 -12.44 13.23
CA ASN A 16 1.38 -13.24 14.29
C ASN A 16 0.38 -13.62 15.39
N ASP A 17 -0.56 -12.73 15.70
CA ASP A 17 -1.62 -12.96 16.71
C ASP A 17 -2.73 -13.91 16.22
N ARG A 18 -2.65 -14.39 14.98
CA ARG A 18 -3.70 -15.20 14.36
C ARG A 18 -3.70 -16.66 14.87
N ASP A 19 -4.85 -17.11 15.34
CA ASP A 19 -5.10 -18.50 15.76
C ASP A 19 -4.64 -19.53 14.72
N GLU A 20 -4.04 -20.63 15.19
CA GLU A 20 -3.52 -21.72 14.33
C GLU A 20 -4.60 -22.44 13.52
N GLY A 21 -5.86 -22.41 13.97
CA GLY A 21 -6.99 -23.03 13.26
C GLY A 21 -7.50 -22.25 12.04
N ARG A 22 -6.94 -21.05 11.75
CA ARG A 22 -7.35 -20.21 10.62
C ARG A 22 -6.39 -20.35 9.47
N GLN A 23 -6.91 -20.35 8.23
CA GLN A 23 -6.08 -20.28 7.03
C GLN A 23 -5.12 -19.09 7.12
N ARG A 24 -3.83 -19.38 6.94
CA ARG A 24 -2.76 -18.38 6.85
C ARG A 24 -2.61 -17.94 5.40
N LEU A 25 -2.43 -16.63 5.24
CA LEU A 25 -2.09 -16.00 3.97
C LEU A 25 -0.62 -15.59 4.05
N PRO A 26 0.13 -15.61 2.94
CA PRO A 26 1.52 -15.19 2.97
C PRO A 26 1.59 -13.66 3.18
N VAL A 27 2.40 -13.26 4.15
CA VAL A 27 2.66 -11.86 4.51
C VAL A 27 4.17 -11.68 4.66
N VAL A 28 4.71 -10.60 4.09
CA VAL A 28 6.12 -10.22 4.19
C VAL A 28 6.23 -8.76 4.62
N SER A 29 7.34 -8.37 5.24
CA SER A 29 7.64 -6.96 5.50
C SER A 29 8.64 -6.44 4.46
N ALA A 30 8.47 -5.18 4.05
CA ALA A 30 9.39 -4.48 3.16
C ALA A 30 9.49 -3.00 3.57
N SER A 31 10.64 -2.36 3.35
CA SER A 31 10.84 -0.94 3.67
C SER A 31 11.70 -0.23 2.62
N GLY A 32 11.68 1.10 2.62
CA GLY A 32 12.38 1.94 1.66
C GLY A 32 11.74 1.86 0.27
N ASN A 33 12.53 1.51 -0.74
CA ASN A 33 12.04 1.38 -2.12
C ASN A 33 11.47 -0.02 -2.36
N ILE A 34 10.14 -0.14 -2.31
CA ILE A 34 9.44 -1.42 -2.44
C ILE A 34 9.08 -1.79 -3.89
N LYS A 35 9.35 -0.91 -4.87
CA LYS A 35 8.92 -1.09 -6.28
C LYS A 35 9.35 -2.42 -6.88
N ASN A 36 10.65 -2.74 -6.79
CA ASN A 36 11.19 -3.98 -7.37
C ASN A 36 10.66 -5.21 -6.64
N THR A 37 10.50 -5.12 -5.32
CA THR A 37 9.89 -6.19 -4.52
C THR A 37 8.48 -6.47 -5.02
N LEU A 38 7.65 -5.43 -5.21
CA LEU A 38 6.28 -5.60 -5.70
C LEU A 38 6.24 -6.25 -7.09
N PHE A 39 7.11 -5.84 -8.02
CA PHE A 39 7.18 -6.47 -9.35
C PHE A 39 7.62 -7.93 -9.31
N GLU A 40 8.55 -8.31 -8.43
CA GLU A 40 8.92 -9.72 -8.30
C GLU A 40 7.76 -10.54 -7.71
N LEU A 41 7.03 -9.99 -6.74
CA LEU A 41 5.89 -10.69 -6.14
C LEU A 41 4.71 -10.83 -7.11
N ASP A 42 4.46 -9.85 -7.96
CA ASP A 42 3.41 -9.88 -8.99
C ASP A 42 3.56 -11.06 -9.95
N LYS A 43 4.80 -11.50 -10.22
CA LYS A 43 5.06 -12.69 -11.07
C LYS A 43 4.60 -14.01 -10.45
N HIS A 44 4.40 -14.04 -9.13
CA HIS A 44 4.15 -15.27 -8.36
C HIS A 44 2.77 -15.33 -7.70
N TYR A 45 2.05 -14.21 -7.66
CA TYR A 45 0.75 -14.10 -6.99
C TYR A 45 -0.25 -13.36 -7.85
N ASP A 46 -1.49 -13.84 -7.92
CA ASP A 46 -2.56 -13.16 -8.67
C ASP A 46 -2.88 -11.76 -8.13
N TYR A 47 -2.65 -11.56 -6.82
CA TYR A 47 -2.87 -10.29 -6.14
C TYR A 47 -1.77 -10.04 -5.12
N VAL A 48 -1.19 -8.83 -5.17
CA VAL A 48 -0.25 -8.31 -4.17
C VAL A 48 -0.85 -7.06 -3.56
N ILE A 49 -1.04 -7.06 -2.24
CA ILE A 49 -1.57 -5.92 -1.48
C ILE A 49 -0.40 -5.33 -0.70
N ALA A 50 0.00 -4.10 -1.03
CA ALA A 50 0.99 -3.36 -0.25
C ALA A 50 0.27 -2.46 0.75
N ASP A 51 0.49 -2.69 2.04
CA ASP A 51 0.06 -1.79 3.10
C ASP A 51 1.19 -0.79 3.36
N THR A 52 0.90 0.49 3.23
CA THR A 52 1.88 1.58 3.40
C THR A 52 1.30 2.60 4.34
N ALA A 53 2.16 3.39 4.99
CA ALA A 53 1.70 4.49 5.80
C ALA A 53 0.77 5.45 5.02
N GLY A 54 -0.32 5.91 5.66
CA GLY A 54 -1.28 6.88 5.10
C GLY A 54 -0.75 8.32 4.94
N ARG A 55 0.57 8.47 4.88
CA ARG A 55 1.29 9.74 4.71
C ARG A 55 2.24 9.63 3.54
N ASP A 56 2.70 10.76 3.04
CA ASP A 56 3.75 10.80 2.02
C ASP A 56 5.05 10.18 2.56
N SER A 57 5.30 8.93 2.16
CA SER A 57 6.41 8.08 2.58
C SER A 57 7.15 7.53 1.36
N GLN A 58 8.38 7.05 1.55
CA GLN A 58 9.16 6.47 0.46
C GLN A 58 8.49 5.20 -0.08
N GLU A 59 7.88 4.43 0.81
CA GLU A 59 7.16 3.19 0.57
C GLU A 59 5.88 3.48 -0.23
N LEU A 60 5.09 4.49 0.17
CA LEU A 60 3.92 4.91 -0.60
C LEU A 60 4.32 5.36 -2.00
N ARG A 61 5.31 6.26 -2.13
CA ARG A 61 5.76 6.77 -3.43
C ARG A 61 6.27 5.67 -4.33
N SER A 62 7.13 4.79 -3.82
CA SER A 62 7.68 3.68 -4.62
C SER A 62 6.65 2.59 -4.93
N GLY A 63 5.70 2.35 -4.02
CA GLY A 63 4.57 1.45 -4.23
C GLY A 63 3.65 1.92 -5.34
N LEU A 64 3.33 3.22 -5.39
CA LEU A 64 2.53 3.81 -6.47
C LEU A 64 3.14 3.63 -7.87
N LEU A 65 4.47 3.54 -7.96
CA LEU A 65 5.15 3.27 -9.24
C LEU A 65 5.01 1.83 -9.74
N ALA A 66 4.55 0.90 -8.89
CA ALA A 66 4.29 -0.49 -9.25
C ALA A 66 2.79 -0.84 -9.21
N ALA A 67 1.97 -0.05 -8.53
CA ALA A 67 0.57 -0.36 -8.29
C ALA A 67 -0.30 -0.24 -9.55
N ASN A 68 -1.23 -1.18 -9.75
CA ASN A 68 -2.32 -1.02 -10.71
C ASN A 68 -3.50 -0.26 -10.10
N ILE A 69 -3.72 -0.43 -8.79
CA ILE A 69 -4.83 0.17 -8.05
C ILE A 69 -4.27 0.77 -6.76
N PHE A 70 -4.62 2.02 -6.48
CA PHE A 70 -4.36 2.72 -5.24
C PHE A 70 -5.68 2.98 -4.52
N ILE A 71 -5.77 2.60 -3.24
CA ILE A 71 -6.94 2.80 -2.40
C ILE A 71 -6.49 3.57 -1.16
N THR A 72 -7.14 4.70 -0.89
CA THR A 72 -6.90 5.49 0.33
C THR A 72 -8.19 5.60 1.13
N PRO A 73 -8.34 4.83 2.23
CA PRO A 73 -9.50 4.95 3.10
C PRO A 73 -9.41 6.24 3.92
N ILE A 74 -10.48 7.03 3.92
CA ILE A 74 -10.60 8.27 4.69
C ILE A 74 -11.82 8.21 5.61
N ARG A 75 -11.74 8.90 6.75
CA ARG A 75 -12.94 9.12 7.56
C ARG A 75 -13.68 10.34 7.00
N PRO A 76 -15.02 10.42 7.19
CA PRO A 76 -15.80 11.59 6.78
C PRO A 76 -15.62 12.75 7.77
N SER A 77 -14.37 13.15 8.04
CA SER A 77 -14.02 14.27 8.92
C SER A 77 -13.34 15.37 8.12
N GLN A 78 -13.48 16.63 8.57
CA GLN A 78 -12.84 17.76 7.88
C GLN A 78 -11.32 17.61 7.82
N MET A 79 -10.72 17.15 8.93
CA MET A 79 -9.28 16.95 9.01
C MET A 79 -8.80 15.93 7.98
N ASP A 80 -9.55 14.84 7.77
CA ASP A 80 -9.21 13.83 6.79
C ASP A 80 -9.42 14.35 5.35
N LEU A 81 -10.51 15.08 5.09
CA LEU A 81 -10.76 15.71 3.79
C LEU A 81 -9.65 16.68 3.38
N ASP A 82 -9.08 17.41 4.33
CA ASP A 82 -7.97 18.34 4.05
C ASP A 82 -6.72 17.60 3.54
N THR A 83 -6.51 16.34 3.95
CA THR A 83 -5.37 15.50 3.48
C THR A 83 -5.53 14.95 2.07
N VAL A 84 -6.78 14.84 1.57
CA VAL A 84 -7.07 14.25 0.25
C VAL A 84 -6.35 15.00 -0.86
N SER A 85 -6.28 16.33 -0.76
CA SER A 85 -5.58 17.17 -1.75
C SER A 85 -4.10 16.81 -1.86
N HIS A 86 -3.44 16.58 -0.73
CA HIS A 86 -2.02 16.22 -0.68
C HIS A 86 -1.78 14.83 -1.26
N ILE A 87 -2.56 13.83 -0.83
CA ILE A 87 -2.45 12.46 -1.34
C ILE A 87 -2.74 12.40 -2.84
N SER A 88 -3.73 13.17 -3.33
CA SER A 88 -4.03 13.27 -4.75
C SER A 88 -2.84 13.81 -5.55
N ASN A 89 -2.11 14.80 -5.03
CA ASN A 89 -0.92 15.32 -5.69
C ASN A 89 0.23 14.29 -5.74
N VAL A 90 0.41 13.51 -4.67
CA VAL A 90 1.39 12.41 -4.66
C VAL A 90 1.02 11.36 -5.70
N PHE A 91 -0.26 10.97 -5.77
CA PHE A 91 -0.77 10.04 -6.77
C PHE A 91 -0.59 10.56 -8.20
N ASN A 92 -0.95 11.82 -8.46
CA ASN A 92 -0.78 12.43 -9.79
C ASN A 92 0.69 12.49 -10.22
N THR A 93 1.61 12.77 -9.30
CA THR A 93 3.05 12.74 -9.59
C THR A 93 3.52 11.32 -9.97
N ALA A 94 2.93 10.29 -9.36
CA ALA A 94 3.25 8.91 -9.70
C ALA A 94 2.69 8.51 -11.07
N LEU A 95 1.54 9.06 -11.49
CA LEU A 95 0.95 8.81 -12.81
C LEU A 95 1.87 9.22 -13.97
N ASP A 96 2.71 10.24 -13.79
CA ASP A 96 3.72 10.63 -14.79
C ASP A 96 4.70 9.48 -15.13
N TYR A 97 4.82 8.49 -14.25
CA TYR A 97 5.69 7.31 -14.43
C TYR A 97 4.90 5.99 -14.52
N ASN A 98 3.64 6.00 -14.09
CA ASN A 98 2.74 4.85 -14.06
C ASN A 98 1.33 5.27 -14.52
N GLU A 99 1.20 5.56 -15.82
CA GLU A 99 0.00 6.14 -16.42
C GLU A 99 -1.25 5.26 -16.31
N THR A 100 -1.08 3.96 -16.02
CA THR A 100 -2.18 2.99 -15.98
C THR A 100 -2.81 2.82 -14.60
N ALA A 101 -2.20 3.38 -13.55
CA ALA A 101 -2.69 3.23 -12.18
C ALA A 101 -4.05 3.91 -11.98
N LYS A 102 -4.92 3.30 -11.18
CA LYS A 102 -6.24 3.83 -10.83
C LYS A 102 -6.31 4.16 -9.35
N GLY A 103 -6.67 5.39 -9.00
CA GLY A 103 -6.80 5.85 -7.63
C GLY A 103 -8.26 5.90 -7.17
N TYR A 104 -8.53 5.43 -5.96
CA TYR A 104 -9.84 5.46 -5.32
C TYR A 104 -9.73 6.00 -3.90
N VAL A 105 -10.62 6.94 -3.57
CA VAL A 105 -10.83 7.44 -2.21
C VAL A 105 -12.11 6.78 -1.69
N CYS A 106 -12.04 6.14 -0.52
CA CYS A 106 -13.17 5.42 0.06
C CYS A 106 -13.46 5.83 1.50
#